data_AF-A0A067MTI6-F1
#
_entry.id   AF-A0A067MTI6-F1
#
_cell.length_a   1.000
_cell.length_b   1.000
_cell.length_c   1.000
_cell.angle_alpha   90.00
_cell.angle_beta   90.00
_cell.angle_gamma   90.00
#
_symmetry.space_group_name_H-M   'P 1'
#
loop_
_entity.id
_entity.type
_entity.pdbx_description
1 polymer ?
#
loop_
_entity_poly.entity_id
_entity_poly.type
_entity_poly.pdbx_seq_one_letter_code
_entity_poly.pdbx_strand_id
1 'polypeptide(L)'
;FQGGADSNPLAVCAICLGRHRHNITKCAECKTWDGQKAHMHRNGQGRIVNPDGLTLCFEWNRPHGCPSASCDHIHECAGCSKSDHGVQACPFAQKE
;
A
#
# COMPACT_ATOMS: atom_id res chain seq x y z
N PHE A 1 12.65 5.03 28.64
CA PHE A 1 11.94 5.31 27.39
C PHE A 1 12.92 5.13 26.22
N GLN A 2 13.04 3.93 25.66
CA GLN A 2 13.89 3.69 24.47
C GLN A 2 13.14 4.24 23.24
N GLY A 3 13.62 5.23 22.47
CA GLY A 3 14.98 5.74 22.34
C GLY A 3 15.79 4.98 21.28
N GLY A 4 15.18 4.69 20.12
CA GLY A 4 15.82 4.06 18.98
C GLY A 4 14.99 4.29 17.73
N ALA A 5 15.27 5.36 16.99
CA ALA A 5 14.75 5.53 15.65
C ALA A 5 15.53 4.56 14.75
N ASP A 6 14.96 3.38 14.51
CA ASP A 6 15.34 2.54 13.38
C ASP A 6 15.33 3.42 12.12
N SER A 7 16.51 3.69 11.58
CA SER A 7 16.72 4.44 10.33
C SER A 7 16.28 3.65 9.09
N ASN A 8 15.40 2.66 9.26
CA ASN A 8 14.88 1.89 8.16
C ASN A 8 13.75 2.70 7.51
N PRO A 9 13.80 2.97 6.19
CA PRO A 9 12.76 3.73 5.53
C PRO A 9 11.39 3.08 5.77
N LEU A 10 10.44 3.87 6.25
CA LEU A 10 9.10 3.39 6.53
C LEU A 10 8.42 3.03 5.20
N ALA A 11 7.93 1.79 5.11
CA ALA A 11 7.18 1.35 3.95
C ALA A 11 5.93 2.21 3.73
N VAL A 12 5.67 2.57 2.47
CA VAL A 12 4.42 3.22 2.08
C VAL A 12 3.26 2.25 2.30
N CYS A 13 2.19 2.72 2.93
CA CYS A 13 0.96 1.94 3.05
C CYS A 13 0.17 1.93 1.74
N ALA A 14 -0.26 0.75 1.28
CA ALA A 14 -1.08 0.61 0.10
C ALA A 14 -2.49 1.24 0.23
N ILE A 15 -2.99 1.48 1.45
CA ILE A 15 -4.33 2.06 1.66
C ILE A 15 -4.24 3.59 1.81
N CYS A 16 -3.53 4.06 2.83
CA CYS A 16 -3.46 5.50 3.12
C CYS A 16 -2.31 6.22 2.39
N LEU A 17 -1.49 5.52 1.61
CA LEU A 17 -0.31 6.07 0.91
C LEU A 17 0.71 6.77 1.82
N GLY A 18 0.56 6.66 3.15
CA GLY A 18 1.42 7.30 4.13
C GLY A 18 2.67 6.49 4.44
N ARG A 19 3.76 7.20 4.77
CA ARG A 19 5.02 6.68 5.33
C ARG A 19 5.08 7.06 6.81
N HIS A 20 4.27 6.38 7.62
CA HIS A 20 4.27 6.57 9.07
C HIS A 20 4.13 5.22 9.79
N ARG A 21 4.53 5.17 11.06
CA ARG A 21 4.51 3.95 11.86
C ARG A 21 3.07 3.51 12.15
N HIS A 22 2.62 2.48 11.44
CA HIS A 22 1.36 1.78 11.70
C HIS A 22 1.39 0.38 11.08
N ASN A 23 0.39 -0.44 11.38
CA ASN A 23 0.27 -1.77 10.81
C ASN A 23 -0.33 -1.71 9.39
N ILE A 24 0.51 -1.63 8.37
CA ILE A 24 0.10 -1.57 6.96
C ILE A 24 -0.73 -2.79 6.52
N THR A 25 -0.57 -3.96 7.16
CA THR A 25 -1.33 -5.18 6.85
C THR A 25 -2.74 -5.17 7.43
N LYS A 26 -3.02 -4.24 8.35
CA LYS A 26 -4.34 -4.02 8.95
C LYS A 26 -4.90 -2.63 8.70
N CYS A 27 -4.20 -1.81 7.91
CA CYS A 27 -4.67 -0.47 7.58
C CYS A 27 -6.01 -0.55 6.86
N ALA A 28 -6.99 0.19 7.37
CA ALA A 28 -8.36 0.30 6.87
C ALA A 28 -8.80 1.77 6.83
N GLU A 29 -7.83 2.69 6.74
CA GLU A 29 -8.10 4.12 6.63
C GLU A 29 -8.89 4.42 5.36
N CYS A 30 -9.91 5.26 5.47
CA CYS A 30 -10.70 5.71 4.33
C CYS A 30 -10.06 6.89 3.59
N LYS A 31 -8.95 7.42 4.11
CA LYS A 31 -8.25 8.59 3.60
C LYS A 31 -6.76 8.32 3.40
N THR A 32 -6.18 9.04 2.44
CA THR A 32 -4.74 9.09 2.25
C THR A 32 -4.09 10.08 3.21
N TRP A 33 -2.77 10.08 3.29
CA TRP A 33 -1.97 11.00 4.10
C TRP A 33 -2.24 12.48 3.79
N ASP A 34 -2.64 12.80 2.55
CA ASP A 34 -3.00 14.16 2.09
C ASP A 34 -4.49 14.49 2.34
N GLY A 35 -5.24 13.59 3.00
CA GLY A 35 -6.66 13.78 3.30
C GLY A 35 -7.61 13.47 2.13
N GLN A 36 -7.09 13.07 0.96
CA GLN A 36 -7.89 12.55 -0.15
C GLN A 36 -8.53 11.21 0.22
N LYS A 37 -9.59 10.81 -0.48
CA LYS A 37 -10.20 9.48 -0.26
C LYS A 37 -9.20 8.39 -0.68
N ALA A 38 -9.03 7.37 0.15
CA ALA A 38 -8.23 6.20 -0.21
C ALA A 38 -8.85 5.54 -1.45
N HIS A 39 -8.01 5.31 -2.47
CA HIS A 39 -8.47 4.73 -3.72
C HIS A 39 -8.76 3.23 -3.56
N MET A 40 -7.93 2.56 -2.74
CA MET A 40 -8.04 1.15 -2.43
C MET A 40 -8.60 0.97 -1.02
N HIS A 41 -9.30 -0.13 -0.80
CA HIS A 41 -9.84 -0.49 0.51
C HIS A 41 -9.62 -1.98 0.80
N ARG A 42 -9.87 -2.40 2.04
CA ARG A 42 -9.89 -3.83 2.38
C ARG A 42 -11.30 -4.37 2.28
N ASN A 43 -11.45 -5.54 1.66
CA ASN A 43 -12.71 -6.27 1.66
C ASN A 43 -12.93 -7.03 2.99
N GLY A 44 -14.06 -7.71 3.14
CA GLY A 44 -14.38 -8.50 4.34
C GLY A 44 -13.43 -9.67 4.63
N GLN A 45 -12.58 -10.06 3.67
CA GLN A 45 -11.53 -11.07 3.84
C GLN A 45 -10.17 -10.44 4.20
N GLY A 46 -10.12 -9.12 4.39
CA GLY A 46 -8.90 -8.37 4.68
C GLY A 46 -7.96 -8.24 3.48
N ARG A 47 -8.41 -8.49 2.25
CA ARG A 47 -7.61 -8.33 1.02
C ARG A 47 -7.74 -6.90 0.50
N ILE A 48 -6.67 -6.36 -0.08
CA ILE A 48 -6.73 -5.05 -0.74
C ILE A 48 -7.47 -5.22 -2.06
N VAL A 49 -8.48 -4.40 -2.27
CA VAL A 49 -9.30 -4.38 -3.48
C VAL A 49 -9.40 -2.97 -4.04
N ASN A 50 -9.51 -2.89 -5.36
CA ASN A 50 -9.76 -1.64 -6.07
C ASN A 50 -11.25 -1.26 -6.05
N PRO A 51 -11.62 -0.06 -6.52
CA PRO A 51 -13.01 0.36 -6.61
C PRO A 51 -13.89 -0.59 -7.45
N ASP A 52 -13.31 -1.29 -8.43
CA ASP A 52 -13.97 -2.30 -9.24
C ASP A 52 -14.16 -3.66 -8.53
N GLY A 53 -13.66 -3.80 -7.30
CA GLY A 53 -13.79 -5.01 -6.48
C GLY A 53 -12.76 -6.10 -6.80
N LEU A 54 -11.77 -5.82 -7.64
CA LEU A 54 -10.70 -6.75 -7.98
C LEU A 54 -9.64 -6.79 -6.87
N THR A 55 -9.12 -7.99 -6.60
CA THR A 55 -8.10 -8.20 -5.56
C THR A 55 -6.70 -7.86 -6.07
N LEU A 56 -6.03 -6.94 -5.37
CA LEU A 56 -4.66 -6.53 -5.65
C LEU A 56 -3.64 -7.40 -4.94
N CYS A 57 -2.48 -7.54 -5.58
CA CYS A 57 -1.32 -8.19 -4.97
C CYS A 57 -0.75 -7.25 -3.90
N PHE A 58 -0.91 -7.65 -2.63
CA PHE A 58 -0.37 -6.88 -1.51
C PHE A 58 1.17 -6.86 -1.53
N GLU A 59 1.80 -7.98 -1.85
CA GLU A 59 3.26 -8.10 -1.91
C GLU A 59 3.85 -7.22 -3.01
N TRP A 60 3.18 -7.08 -4.16
CA TRP A 60 3.58 -6.12 -5.21
C TRP A 60 3.65 -4.67 -4.70
N ASN A 61 2.75 -4.30 -3.79
CA ASN A 61 2.73 -2.98 -3.17
C ASN A 61 3.63 -2.90 -1.91
N ARG A 62 4.35 -3.95 -1.53
CA ARG A 62 5.36 -3.90 -0.47
C ARG A 62 6.74 -3.54 -1.03
N PRO A 63 7.68 -3.09 -0.16
CA PRO A 63 9.07 -2.82 -0.56
C PRO A 63 9.77 -3.96 -1.28
N HIS A 64 9.46 -5.21 -0.94
CA HIS A 64 10.08 -6.38 -1.56
C HIS A 64 9.49 -6.73 -2.94
N GLY A 65 8.35 -6.15 -3.31
CA GLY A 65 7.60 -6.55 -4.50
C GLY A 65 7.01 -7.97 -4.37
N CYS A 66 6.33 -8.41 -5.44
CA CYS A 66 5.80 -9.76 -5.51
C CYS A 66 6.89 -10.73 -6.02
N PRO A 67 7.32 -11.73 -5.24
CA PRO A 67 8.35 -12.69 -5.68
C PRO A 67 7.80 -13.75 -6.64
N SER A 68 6.48 -13.90 -6.71
CA SER A 68 5.83 -14.91 -7.54
C SER A 68 5.59 -14.37 -8.95
N ALA A 69 6.14 -15.03 -9.96
CA ALA A 69 5.88 -14.73 -11.37
C ALA A 69 4.43 -15.08 -11.80
N SER A 70 3.79 -16.01 -11.10
CA SER A 70 2.42 -16.48 -11.34
C SER A 70 1.51 -16.16 -10.15
N CYS A 71 1.41 -14.88 -9.80
CA CYS A 71 0.45 -14.44 -8.78
C CYS A 71 -0.94 -14.30 -9.40
N ASP A 72 -1.97 -14.92 -8.79
CA ASP A 72 -3.38 -14.80 -9.20
C ASP A 72 -4.01 -13.42 -8.85
N HIS A 73 -3.21 -12.47 -8.39
CA HIS A 73 -3.65 -11.15 -7.97
C HIS A 73 -3.13 -10.06 -8.91
N ILE A 74 -3.86 -8.94 -8.99
CA ILE A 74 -3.53 -7.87 -9.91
C ILE A 74 -2.30 -7.10 -9.40
N HIS A 75 -1.28 -6.97 -10.26
CA HIS A 75 -0.13 -6.10 -10.04
C HIS A 75 -0.50 -4.66 -10.43
N GLU A 76 -1.22 -4.01 -9.54
CA GLU A 76 -1.67 -2.63 -9.70
C GLU A 76 -1.17 -1.78 -8.52
N CYS A 77 -0.74 -0.57 -8.82
CA CYS A 77 -0.31 0.42 -7.83
C CYS A 77 -1.52 0.91 -7.05
N ALA A 78 -1.49 0.68 -5.73
CA ALA A 78 -2.60 1.04 -4.88
C ALA A 78 -2.88 2.57 -4.79
N GLY A 79 -1.92 3.41 -5.19
CA GLY A 79 -2.07 4.87 -5.16
C GLY A 79 -2.56 5.51 -6.45
N CYS A 80 -2.37 4.87 -7.61
CA CYS A 80 -2.68 5.48 -8.92
C CYS A 80 -3.23 4.50 -9.96
N SER A 81 -3.45 3.25 -9.58
CA SER A 81 -4.00 2.18 -10.42
C SER A 81 -3.21 1.86 -11.69
N LYS A 82 -1.91 2.16 -11.69
CA LYS A 82 -0.99 1.79 -12.77
C LYS A 82 -0.30 0.46 -12.46
N SER A 83 -0.05 -0.36 -13.47
CA SER A 83 0.67 -1.64 -13.32
C SER A 83 2.19 -1.52 -13.50
N ASP A 84 2.70 -0.33 -13.76
CA ASP A 84 4.12 -0.05 -14.02
C ASP A 84 4.99 -0.14 -12.74
N HIS A 85 4.43 0.21 -11.58
CA HIS A 85 5.12 0.22 -10.30
C HIS A 85 4.21 -0.24 -9.15
N GLY A 86 4.80 -0.59 -8.01
CA GLY A 86 4.10 -0.75 -6.74
C GLY A 86 4.02 0.57 -5.96
N VAL A 87 3.18 0.64 -4.93
CA VAL A 87 2.92 1.88 -4.16
C VAL A 87 4.17 2.56 -3.58
N GLN A 88 5.27 1.82 -3.39
CA GLN A 88 6.53 2.37 -2.84
C GLN A 88 7.17 3.43 -3.76
N ALA A 89 6.99 3.30 -5.06
CA ALA A 89 7.48 4.24 -6.07
C ALA A 89 6.35 5.14 -6.63
N CYS A 90 5.17 5.14 -6.00
CA CYS A 90 4.05 5.93 -6.47
C CYS A 90 4.30 7.43 -6.23
N PRO A 91 4.07 8.31 -7.21
CA PRO A 91 4.23 9.76 -7.03
C PRO A 91 3.22 10.36 -6.04
N PHE A 92 2.11 9.68 -5.77
CA PHE A 92 1.11 10.09 -4.77
C PHE A 92 1.39 9.55 -3.36
N ALA A 93 2.42 8.70 -3.22
CA ALA A 93 2.87 8.27 -1.90
C ALA A 93 3.53 9.42 -1.15
N GLN A 94 3.38 9.42 0.17
CA GLN A 94 4.11 10.34 1.04
C GLN A 94 5.61 10.14 0.79
N LYS A 95 6.33 11.26 0.59
CA LYS A 95 7.80 11.25 0.49
C LYS A 95 8.42 11.26 1.88
N GLU A 96 9.69 10.87 1.93
CA GLU A 96 10.53 10.95 3.14
C GLU A 96 10.88 12.40 3.48
#